data_AF-A0A2X1M164-F1
#
_entry.id   AF-A0A2X1M164-F1
#
_cell.length_a   1.000
_cell.length_b   1.000
_cell.length_c   1.000
_cell.angle_alpha   90.00
_cell.angle_beta   90.00
_cell.angle_gamma   90.00
#
_symmetry.space_group_name_H-M   'P 1'
#
loop_
_entity.id
_entity.type
_entity.pdbx_description
1 polymer ?
#
loop_
_entity_poly.entity_id
_entity_poly.type
_entity_poly.pdbx_seq_one_letter_code
_entity_poly.pdbx_strand_id
1 'polypeptide(L)'
;MKVLAENNEMKIQVGANDGETITINLAKIDAKTLGLDGFNIDGAQKATGSDLISKFKATGTDNYQINGTDNYTVNVDSGVVQDKDGKQVYVSAADGSLTTSSDTQFKIDATKLAVAAKDLAQGNKIVYEGIEFTNTGTGAIPATGNGELTANVDGKAVEFTISGSADTSGTSATVAPTTALYKNSAGQLTATKVENKAATLSDLDLNAGQENRKHVSC
;
A
#
# COMPACT_ATOMS: atom_id res chain seq x y z
N MET A 1 66.17 8.42 4.98
CA MET A 1 66.19 9.24 3.76
C MET A 1 65.09 8.76 2.82
N LYS A 2 64.31 9.66 2.19
CA LYS A 2 63.24 9.30 1.25
C LYS A 2 63.70 9.63 -0.17
N VAL A 3 64.26 8.65 -0.86
CA VAL A 3 64.96 8.85 -2.14
C VAL A 3 64.05 9.05 -3.37
N LEU A 4 62.73 8.91 -3.22
CA LEU A 4 61.73 9.06 -4.30
C LEU A 4 60.62 10.07 -3.97
N ALA A 5 60.72 10.81 -2.86
CA ALA A 5 59.65 11.70 -2.41
C ALA A 5 59.61 13.04 -3.18
N GLU A 6 60.73 13.44 -3.78
CA GLU A 6 60.91 14.72 -4.47
C GLU A 6 62.00 14.61 -5.53
N ASN A 7 62.05 15.59 -6.44
CA ASN A 7 63.17 15.73 -7.38
C ASN A 7 64.36 16.35 -6.63
N ASN A 8 65.52 15.70 -6.66
CA ASN A 8 66.71 16.18 -5.97
C ASN A 8 67.99 15.68 -6.64
N GLU A 9 69.11 16.35 -6.43
CA GLU A 9 70.43 15.89 -6.88
C GLU A 9 71.28 15.50 -5.66
N MET A 10 71.76 14.25 -5.63
CA MET A 10 72.70 13.79 -4.61
C MET A 10 74.10 13.70 -5.21
N LYS A 11 75.03 14.53 -4.71
CA LYS A 11 76.43 14.52 -5.13
C LYS A 11 77.26 13.66 -4.17
N ILE A 12 78.01 12.73 -4.73
CA ILE A 12 78.91 11.84 -3.99
C ILE A 12 80.33 12.15 -4.43
N GLN A 13 81.17 12.67 -3.53
CA GLN A 13 82.59 12.87 -3.75
C GLN A 13 83.28 11.50 -3.79
N VAL A 14 83.88 11.15 -4.94
CA VAL A 14 84.49 9.84 -5.18
C VAL A 14 86.00 9.90 -5.37
N GLY A 15 86.55 11.10 -5.60
CA GLY A 15 87.99 11.32 -5.69
C GLY A 15 88.56 12.09 -4.50
N ALA A 16 89.89 12.08 -4.37
CA ALA A 16 90.61 12.68 -3.25
C ALA A 16 90.67 14.22 -3.31
N ASN A 17 90.36 14.82 -4.47
CA ASN A 17 90.39 16.27 -4.68
C ASN A 17 88.98 16.83 -4.83
N ASP A 18 88.73 18.02 -4.26
CA ASP A 18 87.42 18.68 -4.35
C ASP A 18 86.93 18.82 -5.81
N GLY A 19 85.69 18.36 -6.06
CA GLY A 19 85.06 18.44 -7.38
C GLY A 19 85.02 17.12 -8.18
N GLU A 20 85.72 16.08 -7.72
CA GLU A 20 85.59 14.72 -8.26
C GLU A 20 84.30 14.05 -7.73
N THR A 21 83.13 14.47 -8.26
CA THR A 21 81.81 14.00 -7.80
C THR A 21 81.05 13.17 -8.84
N ILE A 22 80.35 12.13 -8.39
CA ILE A 22 79.27 11.48 -9.14
C ILE A 22 77.93 12.08 -8.67
N THR A 23 77.14 12.61 -9.61
CA THR A 23 75.80 13.13 -9.34
C THR A 23 74.76 12.05 -9.61
N ILE A 24 73.91 11.77 -8.62
CA ILE A 24 72.73 10.93 -8.75
C ILE A 24 71.51 11.85 -8.82
N ASN A 25 70.84 11.84 -9.96
CA ASN A 25 69.59 12.57 -10.16
C ASN A 25 68.43 11.72 -9.61
N LEU A 26 67.79 12.20 -8.55
CA LEU A 26 66.58 11.62 -7.99
C LEU A 26 65.36 12.29 -8.61
N ALA A 27 64.38 11.48 -9.00
CA ALA A 27 63.09 11.93 -9.45
C ALA A 27 62.01 11.52 -8.45
N LYS A 28 60.98 12.34 -8.31
CA LYS A 28 59.78 12.00 -7.57
C LYS A 28 59.02 10.91 -8.31
N ILE A 29 58.90 9.74 -7.69
CA ILE A 29 58.15 8.60 -8.23
C ILE A 29 57.02 8.26 -7.27
N ASP A 30 55.80 8.68 -7.61
CA ASP A 30 54.57 8.28 -6.94
C ASP A 30 53.45 8.03 -7.98
N ALA A 31 52.32 7.50 -7.54
CA ALA A 31 51.20 7.20 -8.44
C ALA A 31 50.74 8.44 -9.24
N LYS A 32 50.89 9.64 -8.69
CA LYS A 32 50.53 10.88 -9.35
C LYS A 32 51.56 11.29 -10.39
N THR A 33 52.86 11.20 -10.11
CA THR A 33 53.92 11.52 -11.10
C THR A 33 54.00 10.50 -12.23
N LEU A 34 53.54 9.27 -11.99
CA LEU A 34 53.38 8.24 -13.02
C LEU A 34 52.04 8.33 -13.79
N GLY A 35 51.15 9.26 -13.44
CA GLY A 35 49.83 9.40 -14.10
C GLY A 35 48.85 8.27 -13.81
N LEU A 36 49.04 7.54 -12.71
CA LEU A 36 48.21 6.42 -12.27
C LEU A 36 47.20 6.82 -11.18
N ASP A 37 47.12 8.11 -10.83
CA ASP A 37 46.16 8.67 -9.88
C ASP A 37 44.76 8.62 -10.49
N GLY A 38 43.98 7.59 -10.14
CA GLY A 38 42.68 7.29 -10.74
C GLY A 38 42.68 6.18 -11.80
N PHE A 39 43.80 5.43 -11.95
CA PHE A 39 43.79 4.21 -12.75
C PHE A 39 42.78 3.21 -12.16
N ASN A 40 41.70 2.97 -12.89
CA ASN A 40 40.66 2.03 -12.53
C ASN A 40 40.35 1.15 -13.74
N ILE A 41 40.34 -0.17 -13.54
CA ILE A 41 40.01 -1.16 -14.58
C ILE A 41 38.53 -1.55 -14.55
N ASP A 42 37.82 -1.24 -13.46
CA ASP A 42 36.42 -1.63 -13.27
C ASP A 42 35.44 -0.74 -14.05
N GLY A 43 35.92 0.38 -14.61
CA GLY A 43 35.11 1.31 -15.37
C GLY A 43 33.98 1.94 -14.54
N ALA A 44 32.98 2.50 -15.22
CA ALA A 44 31.77 2.98 -14.57
C ALA A 44 30.84 1.80 -14.24
N GLN A 45 30.50 1.64 -12.97
CA GLN A 45 29.54 0.62 -12.55
C GLN A 45 28.14 0.97 -13.02
N LYS A 46 27.40 -0.02 -13.54
CA LYS A 46 25.98 0.16 -13.87
C LYS A 46 25.20 0.53 -12.62
N ALA A 47 24.49 1.65 -12.67
CA ALA A 47 23.53 2.00 -11.63
C ALA A 47 22.36 0.99 -11.65
N THR A 48 22.00 0.47 -10.49
CA THR A 48 20.77 -0.30 -10.28
C THR A 48 19.57 0.65 -10.13
N GLY A 49 18.33 0.13 -10.25
CA GLY A 49 17.14 0.93 -9.94
C GLY A 49 17.19 1.53 -8.53
N SER A 50 17.68 0.77 -7.55
CA SER A 50 17.90 1.25 -6.18
C SER A 50 18.95 2.35 -6.09
N ASP A 51 19.99 2.35 -6.94
CA ASP A 51 20.95 3.46 -7.03
C ASP A 51 20.27 4.72 -7.55
N LEU A 52 19.40 4.60 -8.56
CA LEU A 52 18.66 5.72 -9.12
C LEU A 52 17.73 6.37 -8.08
N ILE A 53 17.05 5.57 -7.26
CA ILE A 53 16.19 6.09 -6.19
C ILE A 53 17.04 6.69 -5.06
N SER A 54 18.00 5.93 -4.52
CA SER A 54 18.73 6.34 -3.30
C SER A 54 19.70 7.51 -3.53
N LYS A 55 20.44 7.49 -4.65
CA LYS A 55 21.50 8.46 -4.98
C LYS A 55 21.02 9.60 -5.86
N PHE A 56 20.04 9.34 -6.74
CA PHE A 56 19.57 10.33 -7.72
C PHE A 56 18.14 10.80 -7.47
N LYS A 57 17.46 10.29 -6.43
CA LYS A 57 16.08 10.67 -6.05
C LYS A 57 15.11 10.55 -7.22
N ALA A 58 15.27 9.50 -8.03
CA ALA A 58 14.36 9.21 -9.13
C ALA A 58 12.92 9.08 -8.60
N THR A 59 11.98 9.69 -9.31
CA THR A 59 10.54 9.65 -9.01
C THR A 59 9.78 9.13 -10.22
N GLY A 60 8.56 8.65 -10.01
CA GLY A 60 7.72 8.10 -11.06
C GLY A 60 6.87 6.94 -10.56
N THR A 61 6.25 6.24 -11.50
CA THR A 61 5.43 5.06 -11.24
C THR A 61 5.69 3.98 -12.27
N ASP A 62 5.72 2.73 -11.81
CA ASP A 62 5.65 1.55 -12.68
C ASP A 62 4.17 1.24 -12.94
N ASN A 63 3.85 0.86 -14.18
CA ASN A 63 2.48 0.52 -14.57
C ASN A 63 2.30 -1.00 -14.59
N TYR A 64 1.20 -1.46 -14.00
CA TYR A 64 0.82 -2.86 -13.92
C TYR A 64 -0.59 -3.05 -14.45
N GLN A 65 -0.77 -4.09 -15.26
CA GLN A 65 -2.05 -4.44 -15.83
C GLN A 65 -2.43 -5.84 -15.36
N ILE A 66 -3.54 -5.94 -14.64
CA ILE A 66 -4.12 -7.21 -14.17
C ILE A 66 -5.34 -7.50 -15.05
N ASN A 67 -5.53 -8.77 -15.44
CA ASN A 67 -6.65 -9.23 -16.28
C ASN A 67 -6.81 -8.46 -17.61
N GLY A 68 -5.75 -7.84 -18.13
CA GLY A 68 -5.78 -7.10 -19.39
C GLY A 68 -6.62 -5.81 -19.37
N THR A 69 -7.21 -5.41 -18.24
CA THR A 69 -8.12 -4.24 -18.19
C THR A 69 -7.91 -3.39 -16.93
N ASP A 70 -7.47 -4.01 -15.83
CA ASP A 70 -7.27 -3.32 -14.56
C ASP A 70 -5.88 -2.71 -14.52
N ASN A 71 -5.82 -1.38 -14.64
CA ASN A 71 -4.58 -0.63 -14.62
C ASN A 71 -4.28 -0.13 -13.20
N TYR A 72 -3.09 -0.47 -12.73
CA TYR A 72 -2.53 -0.04 -11.46
C TYR A 72 -1.19 0.63 -11.68
N THR A 73 -0.82 1.50 -10.74
CA THR A 73 0.51 2.10 -10.69
C THR A 73 1.16 1.80 -9.36
N VAL A 74 2.48 1.61 -9.36
CA VAL A 74 3.28 1.46 -8.14
C VAL A 74 4.29 2.58 -8.10
N ASN A 75 4.25 3.39 -7.05
CA ASN A 75 5.21 4.47 -6.87
C ASN A 75 6.62 3.90 -6.66
N VAL A 76 7.60 4.36 -7.46
CA VAL A 76 8.96 3.81 -7.44
C VAL A 76 9.73 4.11 -6.14
N ASP A 77 9.33 5.14 -5.40
CA ASP A 77 9.97 5.55 -4.15
C ASP A 77 9.23 4.94 -2.94
N SER A 78 7.91 5.13 -2.86
CA SER A 78 7.12 4.71 -1.70
C SER A 78 6.57 3.28 -1.77
N GLY A 79 6.54 2.67 -2.96
CA GLY A 79 5.91 1.37 -3.19
C GLY A 79 4.38 1.37 -3.07
N VAL A 80 3.75 2.54 -2.91
CA VAL A 80 2.29 2.67 -2.82
C VAL A 80 1.66 2.25 -4.15
N VAL A 81 0.68 1.36 -4.05
CA VAL A 81 -0.15 0.93 -5.18
C VAL A 81 -1.35 1.86 -5.33
N GLN A 82 -1.62 2.31 -6.55
CA GLN A 82 -2.80 3.10 -6.89
C GLN A 82 -3.57 2.48 -8.07
N ASP A 83 -4.88 2.73 -8.12
CA ASP A 83 -5.71 2.39 -9.27
C ASP A 83 -5.58 3.41 -10.41
N LYS A 84 -6.28 3.17 -11.52
CA LYS A 84 -6.35 4.09 -12.68
C LYS A 84 -6.82 5.52 -12.35
N ASP A 85 -7.51 5.71 -11.22
CA ASP A 85 -8.04 7.01 -10.78
C ASP A 85 -7.11 7.66 -9.74
N GLY A 86 -5.94 7.06 -9.46
CA GLY A 86 -4.95 7.54 -8.50
C GLY A 86 -5.31 7.27 -7.03
N LYS A 87 -6.31 6.43 -6.76
CA LYS A 87 -6.68 6.05 -5.39
C LYS A 87 -5.79 4.92 -4.89
N GLN A 88 -5.36 5.02 -3.64
CA GLN A 88 -4.59 3.96 -3.01
C GLN A 88 -5.39 2.65 -2.98
N VAL A 89 -4.70 1.55 -3.27
CA VAL A 89 -5.27 0.21 -3.29
C VAL A 89 -4.86 -0.54 -2.02
N TYR A 90 -5.79 -1.35 -1.54
CA TYR A 90 -5.68 -2.18 -0.35
C TYR A 90 -6.08 -3.62 -0.66
N VAL A 91 -5.54 -4.55 0.10
CA VAL A 91 -5.99 -5.94 0.18
C VAL A 91 -7.06 -6.01 1.27
N SER A 92 -8.28 -6.36 0.87
CA SER A 92 -9.44 -6.54 1.72
C SER A 92 -9.15 -7.58 2.80
N ALA A 93 -9.34 -7.22 4.06
CA ALA A 93 -9.20 -8.17 5.17
C ALA A 93 -10.37 -9.18 5.23
N ALA A 94 -11.48 -8.89 4.52
CA ALA A 94 -12.65 -9.75 4.51
C ALA A 94 -12.50 -10.95 3.55
N ASP A 95 -11.86 -10.75 2.40
CA ASP A 95 -11.83 -11.75 1.32
C ASP A 95 -10.52 -11.77 0.50
N GLY A 96 -9.55 -10.90 0.81
CA GLY A 96 -8.27 -10.80 0.10
C GLY A 96 -8.33 -10.10 -1.26
N SER A 97 -9.49 -9.57 -1.67
CA SER A 97 -9.63 -8.85 -2.93
C SER A 97 -8.92 -7.48 -2.91
N LEU A 98 -8.56 -6.96 -4.09
CA LEU A 98 -8.09 -5.59 -4.22
C LEU A 98 -9.27 -4.61 -4.15
N THR A 99 -9.12 -3.55 -3.36
CA THR A 99 -10.15 -2.52 -3.15
C THR A 99 -9.52 -1.16 -2.93
N THR A 100 -10.27 -0.09 -3.16
CA THR A 100 -9.86 1.29 -2.84
C THR A 100 -10.35 1.75 -1.46
N SER A 101 -11.08 0.90 -0.74
CA SER A 101 -11.52 1.18 0.63
C SER A 101 -10.41 0.80 1.62
N SER A 102 -10.13 1.68 2.58
CA SER A 102 -9.13 1.43 3.62
C SER A 102 -9.61 0.45 4.69
N ASP A 103 -10.89 0.11 4.73
CA ASP A 103 -11.49 -0.82 5.70
C ASP A 103 -12.59 -1.68 5.03
N THR A 104 -13.13 -2.63 5.79
CA THR A 104 -14.18 -3.55 5.32
C THR A 104 -15.60 -3.05 5.64
N GLN A 105 -15.79 -1.73 5.75
CA GLN A 105 -17.07 -1.16 6.20
C GLN A 105 -18.23 -1.69 5.36
N PHE A 106 -19.23 -2.26 6.05
CA PHE A 106 -20.46 -2.75 5.46
C PHE A 106 -21.56 -1.72 5.64
N LYS A 107 -22.22 -1.36 4.53
CA LYS A 107 -23.37 -0.45 4.53
C LYS A 107 -24.62 -1.24 4.20
N ILE A 108 -25.63 -1.11 5.06
CA ILE A 108 -26.94 -1.72 4.83
C ILE A 108 -27.68 -0.90 3.76
N ASP A 109 -28.35 -1.58 2.85
CA ASP A 109 -29.28 -0.96 1.90
C ASP A 109 -30.51 -0.45 2.67
N ALA A 110 -30.52 0.86 2.94
CA ALA A 110 -31.55 1.50 3.75
C ALA A 110 -32.94 1.38 3.14
N THR A 111 -33.05 1.51 1.82
CA THR A 111 -34.32 1.40 1.07
C THR A 111 -34.92 0.02 1.27
N LYS A 112 -34.12 -1.04 1.10
CA LYS A 112 -34.61 -2.41 1.26
C LYS A 112 -34.91 -2.76 2.71
N LEU A 113 -34.09 -2.30 3.65
CA LEU A 113 -34.37 -2.51 5.08
C LEU A 113 -35.67 -1.82 5.50
N ALA A 114 -35.93 -0.59 5.03
CA ALA A 114 -37.19 0.12 5.30
C ALA A 114 -38.41 -0.67 4.80
N VAL A 115 -38.34 -1.20 3.57
CA VAL A 115 -39.41 -2.04 3.01
C VAL A 115 -39.58 -3.34 3.78
N ALA A 116 -38.49 -3.97 4.24
CA ALA A 116 -38.55 -5.18 5.05
C ALA A 116 -39.13 -4.94 6.45
N ALA A 117 -38.93 -3.74 7.00
CA ALA A 117 -39.37 -3.36 8.35
C ALA A 117 -40.78 -2.77 8.40
N LYS A 118 -41.42 -2.50 7.26
CA LYS A 118 -42.78 -1.93 7.21
C LYS A 118 -43.76 -2.76 8.03
N ASP A 119 -44.64 -2.08 8.76
CA ASP A 119 -45.70 -2.68 9.59
C ASP A 119 -45.19 -3.67 10.66
N LEU A 120 -43.88 -3.74 10.91
CA LEU A 120 -43.29 -4.62 11.90
C LEU A 120 -43.73 -4.19 13.30
N ALA A 121 -44.53 -5.01 13.97
CA ALA A 121 -45.01 -4.72 15.31
C ALA A 121 -43.86 -4.55 16.32
N GLN A 122 -44.10 -3.78 17.39
CA GLN A 122 -43.13 -3.61 18.47
C GLN A 122 -42.71 -4.98 19.06
N GLY A 123 -41.41 -5.16 19.26
CA GLY A 123 -40.83 -6.40 19.79
C GLY A 123 -40.74 -7.55 18.80
N ASN A 124 -41.37 -7.44 17.61
CA ASN A 124 -41.23 -8.43 16.55
C ASN A 124 -39.91 -8.27 15.82
N LYS A 125 -39.54 -9.33 15.09
CA LYS A 125 -38.26 -9.46 14.42
C LYS A 125 -38.40 -9.63 12.92
N ILE A 126 -37.38 -9.17 12.20
CA ILE A 126 -37.15 -9.46 10.78
C ILE A 126 -35.71 -9.91 10.59
N VAL A 127 -35.45 -10.68 9.53
CA VAL A 127 -34.09 -11.03 9.12
C VAL A 127 -33.82 -10.35 7.78
N TYR A 128 -32.75 -9.55 7.71
CA TYR A 128 -32.32 -8.90 6.48
C TYR A 128 -30.79 -8.94 6.36
N GLU A 129 -30.27 -9.39 5.21
CA GLU A 129 -28.81 -9.60 4.97
C GLU A 129 -28.13 -10.45 6.06
N GLY A 130 -28.86 -11.42 6.61
CA GLY A 130 -28.38 -12.30 7.69
C GLY A 130 -28.36 -11.68 9.08
N ILE A 131 -28.86 -10.45 9.25
CA ILE A 131 -28.99 -9.78 10.54
C ILE A 131 -30.43 -9.91 11.05
N GLU A 132 -30.60 -10.37 12.28
CA GLU A 132 -31.89 -10.37 12.97
C GLU A 132 -32.11 -9.00 13.64
N PHE A 133 -33.05 -8.21 13.10
CA PHE A 133 -33.46 -6.94 13.65
C PHE A 133 -34.72 -7.10 14.49
N THR A 134 -34.79 -6.42 15.63
CA THR A 134 -35.98 -6.32 16.48
C THR A 134 -36.47 -4.88 16.49
N ASN A 135 -37.77 -4.65 16.28
CA ASN A 135 -38.37 -3.33 16.45
C ASN A 135 -38.38 -2.91 17.92
N THR A 136 -37.62 -1.87 18.26
CA THR A 136 -37.50 -1.31 19.61
C THR A 136 -38.25 0.01 19.79
N GLY A 137 -38.92 0.50 18.74
CA GLY A 137 -39.75 1.68 18.82
C GLY A 137 -40.96 1.49 19.76
N THR A 138 -41.76 2.54 19.93
CA THR A 138 -42.92 2.55 20.84
C THR A 138 -44.18 1.89 20.26
N GLY A 139 -44.15 1.45 19.01
CA GLY A 139 -45.27 0.85 18.29
C GLY A 139 -44.82 0.13 17.02
N ALA A 140 -45.78 -0.28 16.19
CA ALA A 140 -45.46 -0.85 14.88
C ALA A 140 -44.74 0.17 14.00
N ILE A 141 -43.74 -0.28 13.23
CA ILE A 141 -43.09 0.56 12.23
C ILE A 141 -44.13 0.96 11.18
N PRO A 142 -44.27 2.24 10.82
CA PRO A 142 -45.21 2.69 9.81
C PRO A 142 -44.94 2.05 8.44
N ALA A 143 -45.93 2.09 7.55
CA ALA A 143 -45.81 1.55 6.19
C ALA A 143 -44.67 2.17 5.36
N THR A 144 -44.16 3.34 5.77
CA THR A 144 -42.97 3.99 5.16
C THR A 144 -41.65 3.32 5.57
N GLY A 145 -41.64 2.49 6.61
CA GLY A 145 -40.44 1.81 7.11
C GLY A 145 -39.56 2.64 8.05
N ASN A 146 -39.89 3.91 8.30
CA ASN A 146 -39.13 4.75 9.23
C ASN A 146 -39.33 4.29 10.68
N GLY A 147 -38.26 4.01 11.41
CA GLY A 147 -38.36 3.48 12.76
C GLY A 147 -37.03 3.09 13.38
N GLU A 148 -37.09 2.53 14.58
CA GLU A 148 -35.94 2.10 15.37
C GLU A 148 -35.89 0.58 15.45
N LEU A 149 -34.72 0.03 15.11
CA LEU A 149 -34.42 -1.39 15.17
C LEU A 149 -33.19 -1.60 16.05
N THR A 150 -33.07 -2.78 16.66
CA THR A 150 -31.80 -3.25 17.25
C THR A 150 -31.41 -4.60 16.68
N ALA A 151 -30.10 -4.86 16.59
CA ALA A 151 -29.57 -6.19 16.27
C ALA A 151 -28.34 -6.48 17.13
N ASN A 152 -28.12 -7.76 17.42
CA ASN A 152 -26.87 -8.20 18.04
C ASN A 152 -25.85 -8.49 16.94
N VAL A 153 -24.74 -7.76 16.94
CA VAL A 153 -23.62 -7.96 16.01
C VAL A 153 -22.37 -8.25 16.84
N ASP A 154 -21.81 -9.45 16.69
CA ASP A 154 -20.58 -9.88 17.39
C ASP A 154 -20.68 -9.70 18.92
N GLY A 155 -21.83 -10.08 19.48
CA GLY A 155 -22.12 -10.00 20.92
C GLY A 155 -22.52 -8.60 21.41
N LYS A 156 -22.52 -7.57 20.55
CA LYS A 156 -22.85 -6.19 20.90
C LYS A 156 -24.22 -5.81 20.35
N ALA A 157 -25.05 -5.16 21.17
CA ALA A 157 -26.28 -4.54 20.69
C ALA A 157 -25.95 -3.30 19.86
N VAL A 158 -26.40 -3.26 18.61
CA VAL A 158 -26.30 -2.11 17.71
C VAL A 158 -27.72 -1.64 17.43
N GLU A 159 -27.96 -0.34 17.59
CA GLU A 159 -29.25 0.28 17.27
C GLU A 159 -29.17 0.89 15.87
N PHE A 160 -30.27 0.84 15.13
CA PHE A 160 -30.40 1.30 13.76
C PHE A 160 -31.62 2.19 13.66
N THR A 161 -31.42 3.43 13.23
CA THR A 161 -32.52 4.35 12.94
C THR A 161 -32.73 4.43 11.44
N ILE A 162 -33.90 4.00 10.98
CA ILE A 162 -34.35 4.19 9.60
C ILE A 162 -35.12 5.51 9.54
N SER A 163 -34.71 6.41 8.66
CA SER A 163 -35.35 7.72 8.52
C SER A 163 -35.35 8.21 7.08
N GLY A 164 -36.16 9.23 6.78
CA GLY A 164 -36.17 9.90 5.47
C GLY A 164 -36.94 9.18 4.37
N SER A 165 -37.51 8.00 4.64
CA SER A 165 -38.37 7.31 3.68
C SER A 165 -39.62 8.15 3.39
N ALA A 166 -39.84 8.48 2.12
CA ALA A 166 -40.93 9.33 1.67
C ALA A 166 -42.23 8.55 1.38
N ASP A 167 -42.13 7.25 1.13
CA ASP A 167 -43.24 6.40 0.71
C ASP A 167 -43.05 4.94 1.17
N THR A 168 -43.97 4.06 0.77
CA THR A 168 -43.95 2.63 1.13
C THR A 168 -42.91 1.80 0.37
N SER A 169 -42.21 2.40 -0.60
CA SER A 169 -41.12 1.77 -1.35
C SER A 169 -39.75 2.02 -0.73
N GLY A 170 -39.68 2.74 0.39
CA GLY A 170 -38.41 3.07 1.05
C GLY A 170 -37.66 4.23 0.38
N THR A 171 -38.29 4.96 -0.55
CA THR A 171 -37.61 5.97 -1.35
C THR A 171 -36.96 7.03 -0.46
N SER A 172 -35.66 7.29 -0.67
CA SER A 172 -34.84 8.21 0.14
C SER A 172 -34.56 7.76 1.58
N ALA A 173 -34.88 6.52 1.94
CA ALA A 173 -34.54 5.99 3.24
C ALA A 173 -33.02 6.06 3.49
N THR A 174 -32.67 6.38 4.72
CA THR A 174 -31.32 6.30 5.25
C THR A 174 -31.35 5.43 6.49
N VAL A 175 -30.27 4.72 6.76
CA VAL A 175 -30.11 3.93 7.98
C VAL A 175 -28.83 4.36 8.67
N ALA A 176 -28.96 4.73 9.94
CA ALA A 176 -27.85 5.14 10.79
C ALA A 176 -27.69 4.14 11.92
N PRO A 177 -26.68 3.25 11.88
CA PRO A 177 -26.35 2.42 13.03
C PRO A 177 -25.59 3.24 14.08
N THR A 178 -25.78 2.94 15.37
CA THR A 178 -25.02 3.57 16.46
C THR A 178 -23.54 3.21 16.45
N THR A 179 -23.18 2.12 15.78
CA THR A 179 -21.79 1.72 15.53
C THR A 179 -21.67 1.23 14.08
N ALA A 180 -20.64 1.68 13.38
CA ALA A 180 -20.38 1.22 12.01
C ALA A 180 -20.15 -0.30 11.98
N LEU A 181 -20.64 -0.94 10.92
CA LEU A 181 -20.49 -2.38 10.70
C LEU A 181 -19.33 -2.64 9.73
N TYR A 182 -18.68 -3.78 9.93
CA TYR A 182 -17.53 -4.23 9.14
C TYR A 182 -17.65 -5.72 8.87
N LYS A 183 -16.99 -6.22 7.83
CA LYS A 183 -16.81 -7.66 7.63
C LYS A 183 -15.47 -8.14 8.17
N ASN A 184 -15.48 -9.22 8.94
CA ASN A 184 -14.26 -9.89 9.35
C ASN A 184 -13.76 -10.86 8.25
N SER A 185 -12.62 -11.52 8.48
CA SER A 185 -12.01 -12.48 7.56
C SER A 185 -12.81 -13.77 7.35
N ALA A 186 -13.82 -14.05 8.19
CA ALA A 186 -14.79 -15.12 7.97
C ALA A 186 -16.00 -14.65 7.15
N GLY A 187 -16.01 -13.40 6.67
CA GLY A 187 -17.13 -12.78 5.97
C GLY A 187 -18.31 -12.42 6.88
N GLN A 188 -18.17 -12.57 8.20
CA GLN A 188 -19.21 -12.26 9.18
C GLN A 188 -19.18 -10.79 9.56
N LEU A 189 -20.34 -10.25 9.94
CA LEU A 189 -20.45 -8.87 10.41
C LEU A 189 -19.89 -8.72 11.82
N THR A 190 -19.18 -7.62 12.03
CA THR A 190 -18.71 -7.19 13.35
C THR A 190 -18.93 -5.69 13.50
N ALA A 191 -19.15 -5.25 14.74
CA ALA A 191 -19.18 -3.84 15.13
C ALA A 191 -17.79 -3.32 15.54
N THR A 192 -16.73 -4.07 15.23
CA THR A 192 -15.33 -3.70 15.46
C THR A 192 -14.71 -3.32 14.12
N LYS A 193 -14.01 -2.18 14.06
CA LYS A 193 -13.35 -1.74 12.82
C LYS A 193 -12.33 -2.78 12.36
N VAL A 194 -12.39 -3.13 11.08
CA VAL A 194 -11.42 -4.02 10.43
C VAL A 194 -10.78 -3.27 9.27
N GLU A 195 -9.51 -2.90 9.45
CA GLU A 195 -8.73 -2.20 8.44
C GLU A 195 -8.27 -3.16 7.34
N ASN A 196 -8.21 -2.66 6.10
CA ASN A 196 -7.57 -3.34 4.99
C ASN A 196 -6.08 -3.04 4.98
N LYS A 197 -5.28 -4.00 4.50
CA LYS A 197 -3.83 -3.83 4.39
C LYS A 197 -3.51 -3.06 3.12
N ALA A 198 -2.66 -2.03 3.17
CA ALA A 198 -2.18 -1.38 1.95
C ALA A 198 -1.56 -2.42 0.99
N ALA A 199 -1.97 -2.39 -0.28
CA ALA A 199 -1.48 -3.32 -1.28
C ALA A 199 -0.02 -3.01 -1.62
N THR A 200 0.71 -4.07 -1.97
CA THR A 200 2.10 -4.02 -2.43
C THR A 200 2.20 -4.59 -3.85
N LEU A 201 3.36 -4.39 -4.49
CA LEU A 201 3.66 -5.03 -5.77
C LEU A 201 3.43 -6.56 -5.72
N SER A 202 3.86 -7.22 -4.66
CA SER A 202 3.66 -8.68 -4.52
C SER A 202 2.18 -9.08 -4.48
N ASP A 203 1.31 -8.21 -3.95
CA ASP A 203 -0.14 -8.48 -3.94
C ASP A 203 -0.73 -8.36 -5.35
N LEU A 204 -0.20 -7.47 -6.20
CA LEU A 204 -0.57 -7.37 -7.62
C LEU A 204 -0.16 -8.64 -8.39
N ASP A 205 1.08 -9.09 -8.20
CA ASP A 205 1.62 -10.30 -8.85
C ASP A 205 0.84 -11.56 -8.47
N LEU A 206 0.45 -11.68 -7.20
CA LEU A 206 -0.35 -12.81 -6.72
C LEU A 206 -1.75 -12.82 -7.33
N ASN A 207 -2.40 -11.64 -7.46
CA ASN A 207 -3.73 -11.54 -8.06
C ASN A 207 -3.71 -11.85 -9.56
N ALA A 208 -2.70 -11.39 -10.30
CA ALA A 208 -2.49 -11.80 -11.70
C ALA A 208 -2.24 -13.32 -11.82
N GLY A 209 -1.53 -13.93 -10.87
CA GLY A 209 -1.23 -15.36 -10.85
C GLY A 209 -2.41 -16.27 -10.47
N GLN A 210 -3.39 -15.80 -9.67
CA GLN A 210 -4.58 -16.59 -9.32
C GLN A 210 -5.56 -16.74 -10.50
N GLU A 211 -5.61 -15.78 -11.41
CA GLU A 211 -6.42 -15.88 -12.63
C GLU A 211 -5.87 -16.97 -13.57
N ASN A 212 -4.54 -17.00 -13.78
CA ASN A 212 -3.90 -18.01 -14.62
C ASN A 212 -4.07 -19.46 -14.09
N ARG A 213 -4.40 -19.66 -12.81
CA ARG A 213 -4.71 -20.99 -12.25
C ARG A 213 -6.18 -21.38 -12.35
N LYS A 214 -7.09 -20.46 -12.70
CA LYS A 214 -8.51 -20.80 -12.92
C LYS A 214 -8.79 -21.42 -14.30
N HIS A 215 -7.77 -21.57 -15.16
CA HIS A 215 -7.93 -22.09 -16.52
C HIS A 215 -7.28 -23.47 -16.78
N VAL A 216 -6.90 -24.22 -15.74
CA VAL A 216 -6.49 -25.62 -15.91
C VAL A 216 -7.48 -26.51 -15.16
N SER A 217 -8.64 -26.72 -15.78
CA SER A 217 -9.35 -27.98 -15.59
C SER A 217 -8.98 -28.85 -16.80
N CYS A 218 -8.19 -29.89 -16.55
CA CYS A 218 -8.16 -31.04 -17.45
C CYS A 218 -9.51 -31.76 -17.42
#